data_AF-A0A8T3MRM7-F1
#
_entry.id   AF-A0A8T3MRM7-F1
#
_cell.length_a   1.000
_cell.length_b   1.000
_cell.length_c   1.000
_cell.angle_alpha   90.00
_cell.angle_beta   90.00
_cell.angle_gamma   90.00
#
_symmetry.space_group_name_H-M   'P 1'
#
loop_
_entity.id
_entity.type
_entity.pdbx_description
1 polymer ?
#
loop_
_entity_poly.entity_id
_entity_poly.type
_entity_poly.pdbx_seq_one_letter_code
_entity_poly.pdbx_strand_id
1 'polypeptide(L)'
;MAVAPPPVATAHHRGRARGPASGPTNGAHRDALNGCTAPQLRRFIKSRPYVPMHELRRRFAINGEDDDVTPVSLKAGAIFVGLPEREGRLLGDLVRGGEVGYELSLDPRTPIVIGVYPMRPIPRT
;
A
#
# COMPACT_ATOMS: atom_id res chain seq x y z
N MET A 1 77.97 16.01 13.56
CA MET A 1 77.45 17.19 12.83
C MET A 1 75.94 17.04 12.75
N ALA A 2 75.21 17.98 13.35
CA ALA A 2 73.75 17.97 13.41
C ALA A 2 73.15 18.47 12.08
N VAL A 3 72.17 17.76 11.54
CA VAL A 3 71.37 18.19 10.38
C VAL A 3 69.93 18.38 10.84
N ALA A 4 69.43 19.59 10.61
CA ALA A 4 68.08 20.07 10.92
C ALA A 4 67.02 19.47 9.98
N PRO A 5 65.74 19.43 10.37
CA PRO A 5 64.64 18.99 9.51
C PRO A 5 64.01 20.16 8.71
N PRO A 6 63.43 19.90 7.53
CA PRO A 6 62.39 20.77 6.96
C PRO A 6 61.13 19.94 6.53
N PRO A 7 60.02 20.55 6.05
CA PRO A 7 58.82 20.76 6.87
C PRO A 7 57.58 19.97 6.39
N VAL A 8 56.56 19.96 7.26
CA VAL A 8 55.23 19.37 7.12
C VAL A 8 54.49 19.87 5.87
N ALA A 9 54.01 18.91 5.06
CA ALA A 9 53.01 19.12 4.03
C ALA A 9 51.63 18.64 4.51
N THR A 10 50.70 19.58 4.56
CA THR A 10 49.30 19.45 4.95
C THR A 10 48.50 18.71 3.87
N ALA A 11 47.76 17.65 4.22
CA ALA A 11 46.76 17.06 3.33
C ALA A 11 45.49 16.65 4.09
N HIS A 12 44.37 17.04 3.50
CA HIS A 12 43.02 17.07 4.04
C HIS A 12 42.41 15.69 4.35
N HIS A 13 41.66 15.62 5.47
CA HIS A 13 40.37 14.93 5.46
C HIS A 13 39.38 15.65 6.38
N ARG A 14 38.60 16.58 5.79
CA ARG A 14 37.40 17.11 6.44
C ARG A 14 36.42 15.96 6.63
N GLY A 15 36.23 15.56 7.89
CA GLY A 15 35.15 14.68 8.30
C GLY A 15 33.81 15.27 7.86
N ARG A 16 33.13 14.56 6.95
CA ARG A 16 31.78 14.88 6.51
C ARG A 16 30.84 14.50 7.64
N ALA A 17 30.39 15.48 8.41
CA ALA A 17 29.32 15.31 9.38
C ALA A 17 28.08 14.77 8.64
N ARG A 18 27.68 13.54 8.97
CA ARG A 18 26.38 12.95 8.61
C ARG A 18 25.29 13.84 9.20
N GLY A 19 24.51 14.51 8.36
CA GLY A 19 23.22 15.06 8.77
C GLY A 19 22.28 13.93 9.23
N PRO A 20 21.30 14.22 10.11
CA PRO A 20 20.35 13.23 10.55
C PRO A 20 19.50 12.78 9.35
N ALA A 21 19.54 11.48 9.07
CA ALA A 21 18.67 10.84 8.10
C ALA A 21 17.23 10.91 8.61
N SER A 22 16.45 11.85 8.09
CA SER A 22 15.00 11.86 8.17
C SER A 22 14.44 10.70 7.34
N GLY A 23 14.51 9.48 7.87
CA GLY A 23 13.70 8.37 7.39
C GLY A 23 12.43 8.27 8.23
N PRO A 24 11.22 8.23 7.66
CA PRO A 24 10.03 7.96 8.44
C PRO A 24 10.11 6.52 8.95
N THR A 25 10.49 6.40 10.21
CA THR A 25 10.52 5.17 11.01
C THR A 25 9.12 4.61 11.17
N ASN A 26 8.94 3.36 10.75
CA ASN A 26 8.07 2.35 11.35
C ASN A 26 6.78 2.87 12.06
N GLY A 27 5.79 3.25 11.26
CA GLY A 27 4.38 3.27 11.70
C GLY A 27 3.70 1.89 11.59
N ALA A 28 4.45 0.83 11.26
CA ALA A 28 3.89 -0.48 10.90
C ALA A 28 3.55 -1.39 12.10
N HIS A 29 3.58 -0.89 13.34
CA HIS A 29 3.47 -1.74 14.53
C HIS A 29 2.53 -1.19 15.62
N ARG A 30 1.46 -0.49 15.23
CA ARG A 30 0.37 -0.08 16.16
C ARG A 30 -1.05 -0.38 15.67
N ASP A 31 -1.22 -0.89 14.45
CA ASP A 31 -2.54 -1.11 13.84
C ASP A 31 -3.04 -2.57 13.94
N ALA A 32 -2.33 -3.46 14.62
CA ALA A 32 -2.67 -4.88 14.71
C ALA A 32 -3.95 -5.21 15.53
N LEU A 33 -4.67 -4.20 16.04
CA LEU A 33 -5.90 -4.39 16.81
C LEU A 33 -7.17 -3.94 16.08
N ASN A 34 -7.07 -3.13 15.01
CA ASN A 34 -8.22 -2.60 14.27
C ASN A 34 -7.84 -2.58 12.78
N GLY A 35 -8.54 -3.34 11.93
CA GLY A 35 -8.21 -3.48 10.50
C GLY A 35 -8.04 -2.17 9.74
N CYS A 36 -7.63 -2.22 8.46
CA CYS A 36 -7.27 -1.02 7.71
C CYS A 36 -8.40 -0.01 7.51
N THR A 37 -8.08 1.27 7.39
CA THR A 37 -9.00 2.36 7.04
C THR A 37 -9.05 2.60 5.52
N ALA A 38 -10.12 3.22 4.99
CA ALA A 38 -10.22 3.56 3.56
C ALA A 38 -9.04 4.39 3.04
N PRO A 39 -8.52 5.43 3.75
CA PRO A 39 -7.34 6.17 3.30
C PRO A 39 -6.07 5.32 3.24
N GLN A 40 -5.88 4.40 4.20
CA GLN A 40 -4.74 3.47 4.21
C GLN A 40 -4.82 2.50 3.02
N LEU A 41 -6.00 1.91 2.80
CA LEU A 41 -6.27 1.00 1.68
C LEU A 41 -6.02 1.72 0.35
N ARG A 42 -6.61 2.91 0.17
CA ARG A 42 -6.42 3.74 -1.01
C ARG A 42 -4.95 4.07 -1.27
N ARG A 43 -4.22 4.50 -0.24
CA ARG A 43 -2.79 4.86 -0.36
C ARG A 43 -1.95 3.67 -0.80
N PHE A 44 -2.24 2.49 -0.25
CA PHE A 44 -1.52 1.26 -0.58
C PHE A 44 -1.77 0.79 -2.02
N ILE A 45 -3.02 0.86 -2.49
CA ILE A 45 -3.38 0.53 -3.88
C ILE A 45 -2.73 1.54 -4.84
N LYS A 46 -2.77 2.85 -4.51
CA LYS A 46 -2.17 3.89 -5.35
C LYS A 46 -0.65 3.84 -5.46
N SER A 47 0.05 3.14 -4.58
CA SER A 47 1.51 3.00 -4.66
C SER A 47 1.97 1.84 -5.55
N ARG A 48 1.05 1.08 -6.16
CA ARG A 48 1.35 -0.10 -6.97
C ARG A 48 0.63 -0.03 -8.32
N PRO A 49 1.17 -0.66 -9.37
CA PRO A 49 0.46 -0.80 -10.64
C PRO A 49 -0.73 -1.76 -10.52
N TYR A 50 -0.65 -2.77 -9.65
CA TYR A 50 -1.66 -3.78 -9.42
C TYR A 50 -1.50 -4.40 -8.02
N VAL A 51 -2.60 -4.83 -7.41
CA VAL A 51 -2.65 -5.47 -6.10
C VAL A 51 -3.62 -6.65 -6.12
N PRO A 52 -3.14 -7.90 -6.05
CA PRO A 52 -3.97 -9.08 -5.83
C PRO A 52 -4.70 -9.04 -4.47
N MET A 53 -5.85 -9.70 -4.35
CA MET A 53 -6.61 -9.74 -3.07
C MET A 53 -5.79 -10.28 -1.89
N HIS A 54 -4.98 -11.32 -2.12
CA HIS A 54 -4.13 -11.92 -1.08
C HIS A 54 -3.06 -10.95 -0.55
N GLU A 55 -2.62 -9.98 -1.34
CA GLU A 55 -1.69 -8.95 -0.88
C GLU A 55 -2.34 -7.96 0.09
N LEU A 56 -3.63 -7.63 -0.11
CA LEU A 56 -4.38 -6.77 0.82
C LEU A 56 -4.53 -7.45 2.19
N ARG A 57 -4.93 -8.74 2.18
CA ARG A 57 -5.05 -9.56 3.41
C ARG A 57 -3.73 -9.57 4.18
N ARG A 58 -2.63 -9.91 3.49
CA ARG A 58 -1.29 -9.92 4.08
C ARG A 58 -0.86 -8.55 4.59
N ARG A 59 -1.07 -7.49 3.82
CA ARG A 59 -0.54 -6.15 4.14
C ARG A 59 -1.12 -5.57 5.43
N PHE A 60 -2.41 -5.77 5.62
CA PHE A 60 -3.18 -5.15 6.69
C PHE A 60 -3.48 -6.10 7.85
N ALA A 61 -2.89 -7.30 7.84
CA ALA A 61 -3.17 -8.37 8.80
C ALA A 61 -4.68 -8.56 8.98
N ILE A 62 -5.39 -8.68 7.85
CA ILE A 62 -6.84 -8.84 7.84
C ILE A 62 -7.13 -10.25 8.38
N ASN A 63 -7.51 -10.32 9.66
CA ASN A 63 -7.92 -11.54 10.32
C ASN A 63 -9.31 -11.90 9.80
N GLY A 64 -9.39 -12.94 8.99
CA GLY A 64 -10.60 -13.45 8.38
C GLY A 64 -10.36 -14.85 7.83
N GLU A 65 -11.43 -15.63 7.71
CA GLU A 65 -11.39 -16.98 7.15
C GLU A 65 -10.98 -16.92 5.67
N ASP A 66 -10.42 -18.01 5.15
CA ASP A 66 -10.00 -18.05 3.75
C ASP A 66 -11.16 -17.93 2.76
N ASP A 67 -12.37 -18.23 3.22
CA ASP A 67 -13.61 -18.17 2.45
C ASP A 67 -14.42 -16.87 2.69
N ASP A 68 -13.84 -15.88 3.38
CA ASP A 68 -14.52 -14.60 3.61
C ASP A 68 -14.73 -13.86 2.28
N VAL A 69 -16.01 -13.74 1.90
CA VAL A 69 -16.44 -13.07 0.68
C VAL A 69 -17.53 -12.06 1.00
N THR A 70 -17.29 -10.81 0.61
CA THR A 70 -18.24 -9.70 0.77
C THR A 70 -18.84 -9.30 -0.58
N PRO A 71 -20.17 -9.34 -0.74
CA PRO A 71 -20.82 -8.79 -1.93
C PRO A 71 -20.82 -7.25 -1.88
N VAL A 72 -20.43 -6.62 -3.00
CA VAL A 72 -20.48 -5.17 -3.19
C VAL A 72 -21.41 -4.85 -4.35
N SER A 73 -22.50 -4.14 -4.04
CA SER A 73 -23.46 -3.67 -5.05
C SER A 73 -22.88 -2.49 -5.84
N LEU A 74 -22.83 -2.64 -7.16
CA LEU A 74 -22.50 -1.61 -8.14
C LEU A 74 -23.68 -1.37 -9.09
N LYS A 75 -23.60 -0.31 -9.90
CA LYS A 75 -24.64 -0.01 -10.92
C LYS A 75 -24.84 -1.14 -11.93
N ALA A 76 -23.77 -1.88 -12.25
CA ALA A 76 -23.77 -2.95 -13.25
C ALA A 76 -24.12 -4.34 -12.65
N GLY A 77 -24.32 -4.44 -11.33
CA GLY A 77 -24.52 -5.71 -10.63
C GLY A 77 -23.68 -5.80 -9.36
N ALA A 78 -23.72 -6.96 -8.71
CA ALA A 78 -22.88 -7.25 -7.55
C ALA A 78 -21.53 -7.83 -7.99
N ILE A 79 -20.46 -7.43 -7.31
CA ILE A 79 -19.14 -8.09 -7.38
C ILE A 79 -18.81 -8.71 -6.02
N PHE A 80 -18.01 -9.76 -6.01
CA PHE A 80 -17.70 -10.53 -4.82
C PHE A 80 -16.23 -10.34 -4.45
N VAL A 81 -15.97 -9.73 -3.30
CA VAL A 81 -14.62 -9.40 -2.84
C VAL A 81 -14.17 -10.42 -1.81
N GLY A 82 -13.03 -11.08 -2.02
CA GLY A 82 -12.42 -12.02 -1.06
C GLY A 82 -11.79 -11.33 0.15
N LEU A 83 -12.58 -10.51 0.85
CA LEU A 83 -12.23 -9.80 2.08
C LEU A 83 -13.42 -9.88 3.05
N PRO A 84 -13.17 -9.81 4.37
CA PRO A 84 -14.23 -9.71 5.37
C PRO A 84 -15.10 -8.48 5.16
N GLU A 85 -16.30 -8.49 5.74
CA GLU A 85 -17.36 -7.49 5.50
C GLU A 85 -16.87 -6.05 5.66
N ARG A 86 -16.07 -5.79 6.69
CA ARG A 86 -15.56 -4.46 6.99
C ARG A 86 -14.67 -3.93 5.86
N GLU A 87 -13.65 -4.68 5.46
CA GLU A 87 -12.71 -4.28 4.42
C GLU A 87 -13.33 -4.35 3.03
N GLY A 88 -14.23 -5.31 2.79
CA GLY A 88 -15.02 -5.40 1.56
C GLY A 88 -15.88 -4.16 1.33
N ARG A 89 -16.53 -3.64 2.38
CA ARG A 89 -17.29 -2.38 2.32
C ARG A 89 -16.39 -1.18 2.00
N LEU A 90 -15.23 -1.06 2.67
CA LEU A 90 -14.27 0.02 2.41
C LEU A 90 -13.76 0.00 0.96
N LEU A 91 -13.42 -1.19 0.45
CA LEU A 91 -13.00 -1.33 -0.94
C LEU A 91 -14.14 -0.98 -1.90
N GLY A 92 -15.36 -1.42 -1.60
CA GLY A 92 -16.55 -1.09 -2.38
C GLY A 92 -16.82 0.42 -2.47
N ASP A 93 -16.57 1.17 -1.40
CA ASP A 93 -16.69 2.63 -1.41
C ASP A 93 -15.67 3.28 -2.34
N LEU A 94 -14.42 2.81 -2.33
CA LEU A 94 -13.36 3.30 -3.22
C LEU A 94 -13.66 3.00 -4.69
N VAL A 95 -14.19 1.80 -4.97
CA VAL A 95 -14.62 1.39 -6.31
C VAL A 95 -15.79 2.26 -6.79
N ARG A 96 -16.83 2.43 -5.96
CA ARG A 96 -17.98 3.30 -6.29
C ARG A 96 -17.58 4.77 -6.46
N GLY A 97 -16.55 5.21 -5.74
CA GLY A 97 -15.95 6.54 -5.89
C GLY A 97 -15.20 6.75 -7.20
N GLY A 98 -14.81 5.66 -7.89
CA GLY A 98 -13.95 5.70 -9.07
C GLY A 98 -12.48 5.93 -8.73
N GLU A 99 -12.08 5.74 -7.46
CA GLU A 99 -10.70 5.92 -7.01
C GLU A 99 -9.83 4.69 -7.26
N VAL A 100 -10.47 3.52 -7.37
CA VAL A 100 -9.84 2.21 -7.55
C VAL A 100 -10.61 1.43 -8.61
N GLY A 101 -9.88 0.79 -9.51
CA GLY A 101 -10.40 -0.17 -10.47
C GLY A 101 -10.20 -1.59 -9.96
N TYR A 102 -10.92 -2.54 -10.54
CA TYR A 102 -10.91 -3.93 -10.11
C TYR A 102 -10.86 -4.86 -11.33
N GLU A 103 -10.29 -6.03 -11.12
CA GLU A 103 -10.25 -7.12 -12.10
C GLU A 103 -11.12 -8.27 -11.59
N LEU A 104 -11.90 -8.86 -12.50
CA LEU A 104 -12.81 -9.94 -12.19
C LEU A 104 -12.30 -11.27 -12.77
N SER A 105 -12.43 -12.33 -12.00
CA SER A 105 -12.65 -13.68 -12.54
C SER A 105 -14.15 -13.91 -12.67
N LEU A 106 -14.58 -14.51 -13.79
CA LEU A 106 -15.97 -14.85 -14.06
C LEU A 106 -16.25 -16.36 -14.02
N ASP A 107 -15.27 -17.18 -13.65
CA ASP A 107 -15.39 -18.63 -13.62
C ASP A 107 -15.86 -19.12 -12.23
N PRO A 108 -16.95 -19.92 -12.09
CA PRO A 108 -17.81 -20.48 -13.14
C PRO A 108 -19.03 -19.65 -13.55
N ARG A 109 -19.23 -18.44 -13.00
CA ARG A 109 -20.18 -17.38 -13.45
C ARG A 109 -20.26 -16.23 -12.43
N THR A 110 -19.70 -16.43 -11.25
CA THR A 110 -19.71 -15.45 -10.15
C THR A 110 -18.59 -14.42 -10.37
N PRO A 111 -18.89 -13.12 -10.45
CA PRO A 111 -17.89 -12.07 -10.65
C PRO A 111 -17.07 -11.83 -9.39
N ILE A 112 -15.96 -12.56 -9.25
CA ILE A 112 -15.06 -12.49 -8.11
C ILE A 112 -13.93 -11.50 -8.39
N VAL A 113 -13.69 -10.58 -7.47
CA VAL A 113 -12.54 -9.66 -7.56
C VAL A 113 -11.26 -10.43 -7.28
N ILE A 114 -10.35 -10.46 -8.25
CA ILE A 114 -9.04 -11.13 -8.11
C ILE A 114 -7.90 -10.14 -7.83
N GLY A 115 -8.09 -8.87 -8.22
CA GLY A 115 -7.13 -7.81 -7.94
C GLY A 115 -7.71 -6.43 -8.18
N VAL A 116 -6.94 -5.42 -7.77
CA VAL A 116 -7.30 -4.01 -7.86
C VAL A 116 -6.13 -3.18 -8.35
N TYR A 117 -6.42 -2.04 -8.95
CA TYR A 117 -5.42 -1.14 -9.52
C TYR A 117 -5.84 0.33 -9.34
N PRO A 118 -4.89 1.27 -9.33
CA PRO A 118 -5.21 2.68 -9.19
C PRO A 118 -6.01 3.20 -10.38
N MET A 119 -7.12 3.88 -10.11
CA MET A 119 -7.81 4.67 -11.13
C MET A 119 -7.41 6.14 -11.01
N ARG A 120 -7.23 6.78 -12.16
CA ARG A 120 -7.15 8.24 -12.21
C ARG A 120 -8.57 8.77 -12.01
N PRO A 121 -8.79 9.79 -11.14
CA PRO A 121 -10.10 10.37 -10.97
C PRO A 121 -10.66 10.80 -12.33
N ILE A 122 -11.83 10.29 -12.70
CA ILE A 122 -12.57 10.76 -13.87
C ILE A 122 -13.38 11.96 -13.41
N PRO A 123 -13.14 13.18 -13.95
CA PRO A 123 -13.97 14.34 -13.63
C PRO A 123 -15.44 14.01 -13.90
N ARG A 124 -16.32 14.22 -12.92
CA ARG A 124 -17.76 14.10 -13.11
C ARG A 124 -18.32 15.51 -13.29
N THR A 125 -18.58 15.88 -14.54
CA THR A 125 -19.37 17.07 -14.91
C THR A 125 -20.85 16.82 -14.68
#